data_AF-A0A7J7IER7-F1
#
_entry.id   AF-A0A7J7IER7-F1
#
_cell.length_a   1.000
_cell.length_b   1.000
_cell.length_c   1.000
_cell.angle_alpha   90.00
_cell.angle_beta   90.00
_cell.angle_gamma   90.00
#
_symmetry.space_group_name_H-M   'P 1'
#
loop_
_entity.id
_entity.type
_entity.pdbx_description
1 polymer ?
#
loop_
_entity_poly.entity_id
_entity_poly.type
_entity_poly.pdbx_seq_one_letter_code
_entity_poly.pdbx_strand_id
1 'polypeptide(L)'
;MLRSLLNEGVTALLPLAEMPESHTMVSVASGPSNPSLFLEMFGFECRLVSTTWDQTRSLARFGSSGITTEATRWPLPSGRTVAYLQVSPYALQRWTLDVQRLLMATIHAPFARVAGRWNALALHFAGMYRQFAGNVPAVRRLVHHAQQRVQNRIKLGLNSKMPARFPPVVFYAPRSLGGLEMINIGRDPVPSLWSFLPSWQEEMADSDLLERQLQQSQSTIGVGLDPRLLPPTWLKRGLPRLAARLHSRRELWALDHGYRLRNLLRVHCHRTQICALVDRQPP
;
A
#
# COMPACT_ATOMS: atom_id res chain seq x y z
N MET A 1 -38.26 19.05 -4.54
CA MET A 1 -38.65 20.38 -4.03
C MET A 1 -37.76 21.52 -4.56
N LEU A 2 -36.45 21.35 -4.78
CA LEU A 2 -35.57 22.40 -5.36
C LEU A 2 -35.68 22.59 -6.89
N ARG A 3 -36.15 21.58 -7.64
CA ARG A 3 -36.28 21.66 -9.11
C ARG A 3 -37.38 22.60 -9.61
N SER A 4 -38.38 22.91 -8.79
CA SER A 4 -39.52 23.76 -9.16
C SER A 4 -39.28 25.26 -8.96
N LEU A 5 -38.10 25.66 -8.45
CA LEU A 5 -37.71 27.06 -8.21
C LEU A 5 -36.72 27.60 -9.26
N LEU A 6 -36.36 26.79 -10.27
CA LEU A 6 -35.44 27.20 -11.33
C LEU A 6 -36.27 27.61 -12.56
N ASN A 7 -36.24 28.91 -12.90
CA ASN A 7 -36.91 29.50 -14.07
C ASN A 7 -36.61 28.72 -15.36
N GLU A 8 -37.52 28.79 -16.34
CA GLU A 8 -37.45 28.08 -17.63
C GLU A 8 -36.19 28.40 -18.47
N GLY A 9 -35.45 29.47 -18.15
CA GLY A 9 -34.13 29.79 -18.73
C GLY A 9 -32.93 29.07 -18.09
N VAL A 10 -33.14 28.29 -17.02
CA VAL A 10 -32.12 27.49 -16.31
C VAL A 10 -32.16 26.01 -16.75
N THR A 11 -32.87 25.72 -17.84
CA THR A 11 -33.05 24.39 -18.43
C THR A 11 -31.78 23.73 -18.99
N ALA A 12 -30.61 24.39 -18.88
CA ALA A 12 -29.33 23.88 -19.38
C ALA A 12 -28.22 23.78 -18.32
N LEU A 13 -28.55 23.71 -17.02
CA LEU A 13 -27.55 23.26 -16.04
C LEU A 13 -27.40 21.73 -16.12
N LEU A 14 -26.65 21.27 -17.12
CA LEU A 14 -26.07 19.93 -17.09
C LEU A 14 -25.32 19.79 -15.75
N PRO A 15 -25.56 18.72 -14.99
CA PRO A 15 -24.84 18.52 -13.74
C PRO A 15 -23.34 18.47 -14.05
N LEU A 16 -22.54 19.30 -13.35
CA LEU A 16 -21.09 19.34 -13.53
C LEU A 16 -20.44 17.96 -13.31
N ALA A 17 -21.05 17.14 -12.45
CA ALA A 17 -20.74 15.74 -12.26
C ALA A 17 -22.01 14.98 -11.82
N GLU A 18 -22.16 13.75 -12.29
CA GLU A 18 -23.17 12.83 -11.82
C GLU A 18 -22.56 11.89 -10.78
N MET A 19 -23.24 11.71 -9.65
CA MET A 19 -22.89 10.71 -8.63
C MET A 19 -23.97 9.61 -8.64
N PRO A 20 -23.81 8.57 -9.46
CA PRO A 20 -24.77 7.47 -9.50
C PRO A 20 -24.74 6.69 -8.20
N GLU A 21 -25.90 6.24 -7.73
CA GLU A 21 -26.02 5.48 -6.48
C GLU A 21 -25.17 4.20 -6.50
N SER A 22 -24.99 3.59 -7.67
CA SER A 22 -24.14 2.40 -7.89
C SER A 22 -22.66 2.60 -7.53
N HIS A 23 -22.18 3.85 -7.50
CA HIS A 23 -20.79 4.19 -7.16
C HIS A 23 -20.67 4.88 -5.79
N THR A 24 -21.77 4.96 -5.03
CA THR A 24 -21.80 5.59 -3.71
C THR A 24 -22.11 4.57 -2.63
N MET A 25 -21.44 4.71 -1.48
CA MET A 25 -21.72 3.91 -0.30
C MET A 25 -22.09 4.83 0.86
N VAL A 26 -23.21 4.54 1.54
CA VAL A 26 -23.66 5.25 2.73
C VAL A 26 -23.65 4.30 3.92
N SER A 27 -22.93 4.66 4.97
CA SER A 27 -22.94 3.93 6.24
C SER A 27 -23.41 4.86 7.35
N VAL A 28 -24.44 4.44 8.08
CA VAL A 28 -25.03 5.20 9.19
C VAL A 28 -24.81 4.43 10.48
N ALA A 29 -24.03 5.00 11.39
CA ALA A 29 -23.89 4.49 12.75
C ALA A 29 -25.05 5.04 13.60
N SER A 30 -25.86 4.13 14.15
CA SER A 30 -27.07 4.46 14.91
C SER A 30 -27.07 3.71 16.25
N GLY A 31 -26.35 4.28 17.23
CA GLY A 31 -26.37 3.82 18.63
C GLY A 31 -26.20 2.30 18.78
N PRO A 32 -26.98 1.63 19.65
CA PRO A 32 -26.86 0.18 19.89
C PRO A 32 -27.42 -0.69 18.75
N SER A 33 -28.27 -0.15 17.84
CA SER A 33 -28.85 -0.95 16.75
C SER A 33 -27.87 -1.15 15.60
N ASN A 34 -27.04 -0.15 15.30
CA ASN A 34 -25.87 -0.30 14.44
C ASN A 34 -24.67 0.49 15.00
N PRO A 35 -23.80 -0.15 15.82
CA PRO A 35 -22.64 0.51 16.39
C PRO A 35 -21.45 0.62 15.43
N SER A 36 -21.53 0.02 14.22
CA SER A 36 -20.43 -0.05 13.26
C SER A 36 -20.60 0.99 12.15
N LEU A 37 -19.54 1.76 11.89
CA LEU A 37 -19.41 2.64 10.73
C LEU A 37 -18.48 1.99 9.71
N PHE A 38 -18.93 1.87 8.47
CA PHE A 38 -18.16 1.30 7.36
C PHE A 38 -17.73 2.39 6.40
N LEU A 39 -16.47 2.33 5.97
CA LEU A 39 -15.92 3.20 4.93
C LEU A 39 -14.87 2.46 4.11
N GLU A 40 -14.69 2.88 2.86
CA GLU A 40 -13.59 2.41 2.01
C GLU A 40 -12.71 3.59 1.63
N MET A 41 -11.41 3.50 1.87
CA MET A 41 -10.46 4.55 1.53
C MET A 41 -9.11 3.97 1.13
N PHE A 42 -8.52 4.49 0.05
CA PHE A 42 -7.18 4.12 -0.43
C PHE A 42 -6.96 2.60 -0.56
N GLY A 43 -8.01 1.85 -0.92
CA GLY A 43 -7.98 0.39 -1.08
C GLY A 43 -8.07 -0.39 0.24
N PHE A 44 -8.44 0.25 1.34
CA PHE A 44 -8.80 -0.40 2.59
C PHE A 44 -10.31 -0.32 2.82
N GLU A 45 -10.91 -1.44 3.20
CA GLU A 45 -12.22 -1.47 3.84
C GLU A 45 -12.01 -1.35 5.35
N CYS A 46 -12.69 -0.39 5.96
CA CYS A 46 -12.56 -0.06 7.37
C CYS A 46 -13.91 -0.17 8.06
N ARG A 47 -13.93 -0.89 9.18
CA ARG A 47 -15.04 -0.92 10.13
C ARG A 47 -14.60 -0.23 11.42
N LEU A 48 -15.24 0.89 11.74
CA LEU A 48 -15.00 1.66 12.95
C LEU A 48 -16.07 1.33 13.99
N VAL A 49 -15.67 1.06 15.22
CA VAL A 49 -16.57 0.75 16.34
C VAL A 49 -16.05 1.42 17.61
N SER A 50 -16.96 1.99 18.42
CA SER A 50 -16.61 2.48 19.76
C SER A 50 -16.11 1.33 20.65
N THR A 51 -15.10 1.56 21.48
CA THR A 51 -14.59 0.55 22.43
C THR A 51 -15.67 0.06 23.40
N THR A 52 -16.66 0.91 23.71
CA THR A 52 -17.82 0.55 24.55
C THR A 52 -18.69 -0.53 23.92
N TRP A 53 -18.78 -0.56 22.59
CA TRP A 53 -19.61 -1.51 21.84
C TRP A 53 -18.79 -2.67 21.24
N ASP A 54 -17.46 -2.60 21.30
CA ASP A 54 -16.53 -3.64 20.82
C ASP A 54 -16.67 -4.95 21.62
N GLN A 55 -17.05 -4.85 22.90
CA GLN A 55 -17.25 -6.01 23.79
C GLN A 55 -18.48 -6.84 23.41
N THR A 56 -19.44 -6.25 22.68
CA THR A 56 -20.59 -6.95 22.12
C THR A 56 -20.16 -7.69 20.84
N ARG A 57 -19.26 -8.68 20.98
CA ARG A 57 -18.72 -9.53 19.90
C ARG A 57 -19.79 -10.26 19.06
N SER A 58 -21.06 -10.18 19.42
CA SER A 58 -22.20 -10.92 18.85
C SER A 58 -23.00 -10.17 17.78
N LEU A 59 -22.37 -9.33 16.96
CA LEU A 59 -23.01 -8.77 15.76
C LEU A 59 -22.60 -9.53 14.49
N ALA A 60 -22.72 -10.85 14.53
CA ALA A 60 -22.78 -11.70 13.35
C ALA A 60 -24.06 -11.47 12.50
N ARG A 61 -24.94 -10.53 12.89
CA ARG A 61 -26.27 -10.32 12.30
C ARG A 61 -26.28 -9.53 10.99
N PHE A 62 -25.17 -8.88 10.61
CA PHE A 62 -25.12 -7.99 9.44
C PHE A 62 -24.19 -8.46 8.30
N GLY A 63 -23.89 -9.77 8.22
CA GLY A 63 -23.11 -10.34 7.10
C GLY A 63 -21.61 -9.98 7.07
N SER A 64 -21.12 -9.20 8.04
CA SER A 64 -19.71 -8.76 8.14
C SER A 64 -18.82 -9.72 8.95
N SER A 65 -19.06 -11.03 8.83
CA SER A 65 -18.34 -12.08 9.57
C SER A 65 -16.83 -12.12 9.33
N GLY A 66 -16.31 -11.35 8.36
CA GLY A 66 -14.89 -11.31 8.00
C GLY A 66 -14.03 -10.32 8.80
N ILE A 67 -14.57 -9.20 9.29
CA ILE A 67 -13.77 -8.02 9.74
C ILE A 67 -13.59 -7.95 11.27
N THR A 68 -13.57 -9.07 11.97
CA THR A 68 -13.53 -9.12 13.45
C THR A 68 -12.34 -9.89 14.02
N THR A 69 -11.42 -10.33 13.16
CA THR A 69 -10.21 -11.03 13.64
C THR A 69 -9.26 -10.05 14.31
N GLU A 70 -8.55 -10.49 15.36
CA GLU A 70 -7.52 -9.68 16.02
C GLU A 70 -6.43 -9.23 15.03
N ALA A 71 -6.19 -10.02 13.99
CA ALA A 71 -5.29 -9.73 12.88
C ALA A 71 -5.58 -8.42 12.12
N THR A 72 -6.83 -7.95 12.13
CA THR A 72 -7.27 -6.75 11.41
C THR A 72 -7.54 -5.57 12.34
N ARG A 73 -7.39 -5.78 13.65
CA ARG A 73 -7.68 -4.78 14.69
C ARG A 73 -6.60 -3.71 14.74
N TRP A 74 -7.03 -2.46 14.79
CA TRP A 74 -6.20 -1.28 14.92
C TRP A 74 -6.81 -0.30 15.92
N PRO A 75 -6.20 -0.12 17.10
CA PRO A 75 -6.68 0.87 18.06
C PRO A 75 -6.33 2.29 17.57
N LEU A 76 -7.31 3.18 17.56
CA LEU A 76 -7.07 4.59 17.23
C LEU A 76 -6.42 5.33 18.41
N PRO A 77 -5.64 6.40 18.17
CA PRO A 77 -4.92 7.14 19.21
C PRO A 77 -5.80 7.65 20.36
N SER A 78 -7.08 7.92 20.10
CA SER A 78 -8.02 8.41 21.11
C SER A 78 -8.42 7.35 22.14
N GLY A 79 -8.17 6.05 21.89
CA GLY A 79 -8.56 4.94 22.76
C GLY A 79 -10.08 4.69 22.87
N ARG A 80 -10.91 5.54 22.27
CA ARG A 80 -12.38 5.44 22.30
C ARG A 80 -12.96 4.64 21.14
N THR A 81 -12.16 4.39 20.10
CA THR A 81 -12.60 3.74 18.87
C THR A 81 -11.55 2.75 18.41
N VAL A 82 -12.03 1.62 17.91
CA VAL A 82 -11.22 0.58 17.27
C VAL A 82 -11.60 0.55 15.80
N ALA A 83 -10.58 0.55 14.94
CA ALA A 83 -10.71 0.31 13.52
C ALA A 83 -10.38 -1.15 13.24
N TYR A 84 -11.18 -1.80 12.39
CA TYR A 84 -10.85 -3.08 11.82
C TYR A 84 -10.65 -2.87 10.32
N LEU A 85 -9.45 -3.18 9.83
CA LEU A 85 -9.00 -2.85 8.48
C LEU A 85 -8.74 -4.11 7.67
N GLN A 86 -9.26 -4.12 6.44
CA GLN A 86 -9.03 -5.18 5.46
C GLN A 86 -8.64 -4.57 4.12
N VAL A 87 -7.96 -5.37 3.30
CA VAL A 87 -7.69 -4.98 1.91
C VAL A 87 -8.99 -5.08 1.12
N SER A 88 -9.39 -3.99 0.48
CA SER A 88 -10.62 -3.94 -0.32
C SER A 88 -10.60 -5.00 -1.42
N PRO A 89 -11.73 -5.66 -1.72
CA PRO A 89 -11.88 -6.54 -2.88
C PRO A 89 -11.50 -5.85 -4.19
N TYR A 90 -11.82 -4.56 -4.33
CA TYR A 90 -11.43 -3.77 -5.50
C TYR A 90 -9.91 -3.66 -5.62
N ALA A 91 -9.21 -3.40 -4.51
CA ALA A 91 -7.76 -3.35 -4.49
C ALA A 91 -7.11 -4.71 -4.81
N LEU A 92 -7.66 -5.81 -4.28
CA LEU A 92 -7.19 -7.17 -4.59
C LEU A 92 -7.39 -7.51 -6.07
N GLN A 93 -8.54 -7.14 -6.64
CA GLN A 93 -8.83 -7.33 -8.06
C GLN A 93 -7.87 -6.50 -8.91
N ARG A 94 -7.65 -5.22 -8.56
CA ARG A 94 -6.72 -4.35 -9.26
C ARG A 94 -5.30 -4.92 -9.26
N TRP A 95 -4.81 -5.36 -8.11
CA TRP A 95 -3.50 -5.99 -8.00
C TRP A 95 -3.40 -7.27 -8.83
N THR A 96 -4.45 -8.08 -8.85
CA THR A 96 -4.52 -9.29 -9.69
C THR A 96 -4.42 -8.95 -11.17
N LEU A 97 -5.10 -7.87 -11.62
CA LEU A 97 -4.98 -7.37 -12.99
C LEU A 97 -3.58 -6.84 -13.28
N ASP A 98 -2.92 -6.18 -12.32
CA ASP A 98 -1.55 -5.70 -12.49
C ASP A 98 -0.55 -6.87 -12.66
N VAL A 99 -0.74 -7.97 -11.92
CA VAL A 99 0.01 -9.22 -12.13
C VAL A 99 -0.26 -9.81 -13.52
N GLN A 100 -1.52 -9.80 -13.98
CA GLN A 100 -1.84 -10.24 -15.34
C GLN A 100 -1.17 -9.36 -16.40
N ARG A 101 -1.19 -8.04 -16.24
CA ARG A 101 -0.51 -7.10 -17.13
C ARG A 101 1.00 -7.32 -17.14
N LEU A 102 1.61 -7.58 -15.99
CA LEU A 102 3.03 -7.98 -15.93
C LEU A 102 3.26 -9.19 -16.81
N LEU A 103 2.49 -10.27 -16.64
CA LEU A 103 2.65 -11.49 -17.41
C LEU A 103 2.46 -11.26 -18.92
N MET A 104 1.49 -10.44 -19.32
CA MET A 104 1.29 -10.12 -20.75
C MET A 104 2.42 -9.26 -21.31
N ALA A 105 2.92 -8.30 -20.54
CA ALA A 105 3.98 -7.40 -20.97
C ALA A 105 5.39 -8.01 -20.92
N THR A 106 5.56 -9.22 -20.38
CA THR A 106 6.85 -9.89 -20.24
C THR A 106 6.90 -11.26 -20.92
N ILE A 107 6.13 -11.47 -22.00
CA ILE A 107 6.14 -12.74 -22.76
C ILE A 107 7.54 -13.05 -23.32
N HIS A 108 8.18 -12.07 -23.94
CA HIS A 108 9.50 -12.23 -24.56
C HIS A 108 10.60 -11.50 -23.78
N ALA A 109 10.35 -11.17 -22.51
CA ALA A 109 11.32 -10.48 -21.68
C ALA A 109 12.31 -11.48 -21.04
N PRO A 110 13.58 -11.08 -20.82
CA PRO A 110 14.52 -11.87 -20.03
C PRO A 110 13.96 -12.16 -18.63
N PHE A 111 14.27 -13.34 -18.06
CA PHE A 111 13.72 -13.75 -16.77
C PHE A 111 14.05 -12.78 -15.63
N ALA A 112 15.24 -12.18 -15.64
CA ALA A 112 15.62 -11.15 -14.67
C ALA A 112 14.67 -9.92 -14.72
N ARG A 113 14.17 -9.55 -15.91
CA ARG A 113 13.18 -8.46 -16.07
C ARG A 113 11.80 -8.87 -15.55
N VAL A 114 11.41 -10.13 -15.75
CA VAL A 114 10.17 -10.69 -15.17
C VAL A 114 10.22 -10.61 -13.64
N ALA A 115 11.31 -11.11 -13.04
CA ALA A 115 11.54 -11.07 -11.60
C ALA A 115 11.59 -9.62 -11.06
N GLY A 116 12.30 -8.72 -11.74
CA GLY A 116 12.36 -7.31 -11.35
C GLY A 116 11.00 -6.62 -11.35
N ARG A 117 10.15 -6.87 -12.36
CA ARG A 117 8.77 -6.32 -12.37
C ARG A 117 7.90 -6.93 -11.28
N TRP A 118 8.09 -8.22 -10.98
CA TRP A 118 7.37 -8.88 -9.88
C TRP A 118 7.77 -8.26 -8.54
N ASN A 119 9.07 -8.04 -8.32
CA ASN A 119 9.58 -7.44 -7.10
C ASN A 119 8.96 -6.06 -6.84
N ALA A 120 8.84 -5.23 -7.90
CA ALA A 120 8.19 -3.93 -7.80
C ALA A 120 6.71 -4.06 -7.39
N LEU A 121 5.94 -4.97 -8.01
CA LEU A 121 4.54 -5.20 -7.66
C LEU A 121 4.36 -5.79 -6.26
N ALA A 122 5.20 -6.75 -5.88
CA ALA A 122 5.16 -7.40 -4.57
C ALA A 122 5.54 -6.41 -3.46
N LEU A 123 6.58 -5.62 -3.65
CA LEU A 123 7.00 -4.59 -2.70
C LEU A 123 5.96 -3.48 -2.56
N HIS A 124 5.33 -3.05 -3.66
CA HIS A 124 4.25 -2.07 -3.60
C HIS A 124 3.06 -2.61 -2.80
N PHE A 125 2.58 -3.81 -3.11
CA PHE A 125 1.43 -4.40 -2.41
C PHE A 125 1.72 -4.67 -0.94
N ALA A 126 2.84 -5.31 -0.63
CA ALA A 126 3.22 -5.62 0.74
C ALA A 126 3.52 -4.36 1.54
N GLY A 127 4.19 -3.37 0.95
CA GLY A 127 4.52 -2.09 1.59
C GLY A 127 3.28 -1.23 1.86
N MET A 128 2.27 -1.30 0.99
CA MET A 128 1.00 -0.58 1.18
C MET A 128 0.10 -1.26 2.23
N TYR A 129 -0.12 -2.58 2.12
CA TYR A 129 -1.12 -3.28 2.95
C TYR A 129 -0.56 -3.97 4.20
N ARG A 130 0.75 -4.25 4.23
CA ARG A 130 1.52 -4.75 5.39
C ARG A 130 0.78 -5.84 6.18
N GLN A 131 0.51 -5.62 7.46
CA GLN A 131 -0.11 -6.60 8.35
C GLN A 131 -1.51 -7.01 7.90
N PHE A 132 -2.25 -6.12 7.22
CA PHE A 132 -3.63 -6.39 6.78
C PHE A 132 -3.70 -7.33 5.58
N ALA A 133 -2.63 -7.42 4.79
CA ALA A 133 -2.47 -8.46 3.78
C ALA A 133 -1.74 -9.70 4.34
N GLY A 134 -0.71 -9.49 5.16
CA GLY A 134 0.17 -10.54 5.68
C GLY A 134 -0.50 -11.47 6.69
N ASN A 135 -1.48 -10.99 7.45
CA ASN A 135 -2.17 -11.78 8.48
C ASN A 135 -3.45 -12.44 7.99
N VAL A 136 -4.00 -12.02 6.83
CA VAL A 136 -5.26 -12.55 6.30
C VAL A 136 -5.01 -13.78 5.42
N PRO A 137 -5.45 -14.99 5.82
CA PRO A 137 -5.10 -16.22 5.09
C PRO A 137 -5.60 -16.25 3.64
N ALA A 138 -6.76 -15.65 3.37
CA ALA A 138 -7.33 -15.56 2.02
C ALA A 138 -6.45 -14.72 1.09
N VAL A 139 -6.00 -13.54 1.56
CA VAL A 139 -5.09 -12.66 0.80
C VAL A 139 -3.75 -13.36 0.57
N ARG A 140 -3.19 -14.03 1.59
CA ARG A 140 -1.96 -14.82 1.43
C ARG A 140 -2.07 -15.92 0.37
N ARG A 141 -3.22 -16.59 0.25
CA ARG A 141 -3.44 -17.61 -0.79
C ARG A 141 -3.47 -16.97 -2.18
N LEU A 142 -4.16 -15.85 -2.33
CA LEU A 142 -4.21 -15.08 -3.58
C LEU A 142 -2.82 -14.64 -4.03
N VAL A 143 -2.03 -14.09 -3.11
CA VAL A 143 -0.65 -13.65 -3.38
C VAL A 143 0.26 -14.82 -3.72
N HIS A 144 0.14 -15.94 -3.02
CA HIS A 144 0.90 -17.16 -3.34
C HIS A 144 0.56 -17.70 -4.73
N HIS A 145 -0.72 -17.74 -5.10
CA HIS A 145 -1.13 -18.15 -6.45
C HIS A 145 -0.57 -17.20 -7.53
N ALA A 146 -0.60 -15.89 -7.30
CA ALA A 146 0.03 -14.92 -8.20
C ALA A 146 1.54 -15.14 -8.35
N GLN A 147 2.26 -15.42 -7.24
CA GLN A 147 3.68 -15.77 -7.27
C GLN A 147 3.94 -17.01 -8.13
N GLN A 148 3.14 -18.07 -7.94
CA GLN A 148 3.25 -19.29 -8.72
C GLN A 148 3.02 -19.05 -10.21
N ARG A 149 2.10 -18.16 -10.59
CA ARG A 149 1.90 -17.79 -12.00
C ARG A 149 3.14 -17.13 -12.60
N VAL A 150 3.82 -16.26 -11.85
CA VAL A 150 5.08 -15.64 -12.28
C VAL A 150 6.21 -16.67 -12.38
N GLN A 151 6.37 -17.54 -11.38
CA GLN A 151 7.33 -18.65 -11.45
C GLN A 151 7.05 -19.55 -12.66
N ASN A 152 5.78 -19.92 -12.89
CA ASN A 152 5.38 -20.76 -14.01
C ASN A 152 5.66 -20.09 -15.36
N ARG A 153 5.60 -18.76 -15.45
CA ARG A 153 6.03 -18.06 -16.66
C ARG A 153 7.52 -18.27 -16.96
N ILE A 154 8.37 -18.21 -15.93
CA ILE A 154 9.82 -18.47 -16.07
C ILE A 154 10.05 -19.93 -16.47
N LYS A 155 9.37 -20.87 -15.81
CA LYS A 155 9.45 -22.31 -16.12
C LYS A 155 9.06 -22.63 -17.57
N LEU A 156 7.96 -22.03 -18.05
CA LEU A 156 7.50 -22.17 -19.44
C LEU A 156 8.49 -21.61 -20.46
N GLY A 157 9.19 -20.51 -20.13
CA GLY A 157 10.24 -19.97 -20.99
C GLY A 157 11.44 -20.91 -21.17
N LEU A 158 11.65 -21.84 -20.24
CA LEU A 158 12.68 -22.89 -20.30
C LEU A 158 12.14 -24.23 -20.83
N ASN A 159 10.90 -24.24 -21.31
CA ASN A 159 10.19 -25.44 -21.79
C ASN A 159 10.26 -26.63 -20.82
N SER A 160 10.13 -26.38 -19.52
CA SER A 160 10.12 -27.44 -18.51
C SER A 160 9.09 -27.18 -17.42
N LYS A 161 8.40 -28.24 -16.99
CA LYS A 161 7.45 -28.21 -15.86
C LYS A 161 7.88 -29.09 -14.69
N MET A 162 9.05 -29.72 -14.80
CA MET A 162 9.53 -30.70 -13.82
C MET A 162 9.97 -30.01 -12.52
N PRO A 163 9.33 -30.27 -11.36
CA PRO A 163 9.64 -29.58 -10.11
C PRO A 163 11.10 -29.68 -9.69
N ALA A 164 11.73 -30.84 -9.88
CA ALA A 164 13.13 -31.09 -9.53
C ALA A 164 14.13 -30.16 -10.24
N ARG A 165 13.78 -29.63 -11.43
CA ARG A 165 14.63 -28.71 -12.19
C ARG A 165 14.53 -27.26 -11.72
N PHE A 166 13.56 -26.96 -10.86
CA PHE A 166 13.29 -25.61 -10.36
C PHE A 166 13.30 -25.56 -8.84
N PRO A 167 14.44 -25.89 -8.19
CA PRO A 167 14.58 -25.68 -6.76
C PRO A 167 14.44 -24.17 -6.43
N PRO A 168 13.99 -23.81 -5.21
CA PRO A 168 13.76 -22.42 -4.83
C PRO A 168 14.96 -21.49 -5.08
N VAL A 169 16.18 -22.00 -4.95
CA VAL A 169 17.43 -21.25 -5.18
C VAL A 169 17.49 -20.58 -6.55
N VAL A 170 16.92 -21.19 -7.60
CA VAL A 170 16.89 -20.60 -8.96
C VAL A 170 16.13 -19.26 -8.98
N PHE A 171 15.06 -19.15 -8.19
CA PHE A 171 14.25 -17.94 -8.12
C PHE A 171 14.83 -16.92 -7.13
N TYR A 172 15.26 -17.40 -5.95
CA TYR A 172 15.52 -16.54 -4.79
C TYR A 172 16.97 -16.12 -4.61
N ALA A 173 17.93 -16.81 -5.25
CA ALA A 173 19.33 -16.43 -5.10
C ALA A 173 19.58 -15.00 -5.62
N PRO A 174 20.48 -14.22 -4.97
CA PRO A 174 20.88 -12.91 -5.44
C PRO A 174 21.41 -12.93 -6.88
N ARG A 175 21.24 -11.81 -7.61
CA ARG A 175 21.77 -11.68 -8.98
C ARG A 175 23.29 -11.80 -9.03
N SER A 176 23.98 -11.34 -7.99
CA SER A 176 25.42 -11.48 -7.85
C SER A 176 25.90 -12.93 -7.84
N LEU A 177 25.04 -13.87 -7.46
CA LEU A 177 25.31 -15.31 -7.44
C LEU A 177 24.66 -16.05 -8.63
N GLY A 178 24.21 -15.31 -9.66
CA GLY A 178 23.58 -15.89 -10.85
C GLY A 178 22.09 -16.23 -10.69
N GLY A 179 21.45 -15.83 -9.59
CA GLY A 179 20.01 -16.02 -9.38
C GLY A 179 19.14 -14.90 -9.96
N LEU A 180 17.82 -15.05 -9.81
CA LEU A 180 16.85 -14.05 -10.30
C LEU A 180 16.54 -12.94 -9.28
N GLU A 181 16.93 -13.14 -8.01
CA GLU A 181 16.61 -12.24 -6.89
C GLU A 181 15.11 -11.91 -6.82
N MET A 182 14.27 -12.90 -7.14
CA MET A 182 12.83 -12.76 -7.07
C MET A 182 12.40 -12.69 -5.59
N ILE A 183 11.55 -11.76 -5.21
CA ILE A 183 11.08 -11.65 -3.82
C ILE A 183 10.03 -12.74 -3.55
N ASN A 184 10.23 -13.49 -2.46
CA ASN A 184 9.22 -14.39 -1.94
C ASN A 184 8.19 -13.60 -1.12
N ILE A 185 6.93 -13.64 -1.49
CA ILE A 185 5.79 -13.10 -0.72
C ILE A 185 4.74 -14.21 -0.45
N GLY A 186 4.95 -15.40 -1.03
CA GLY A 186 4.13 -16.59 -0.89
C GLY A 186 4.44 -17.41 0.36
N ARG A 187 4.21 -18.72 0.27
CA ARG A 187 4.38 -19.71 1.36
C ARG A 187 5.50 -20.71 1.06
N ASP A 188 6.39 -20.38 0.14
CA ASP A 188 7.54 -21.22 -0.20
C ASP A 188 8.48 -21.31 1.01
N PRO A 189 9.28 -22.40 1.19
CA PRO A 189 10.12 -22.64 2.37
C PRO A 189 11.38 -21.77 2.40
N VAL A 190 11.21 -20.47 2.21
CA VAL A 190 12.20 -19.40 2.17
C VAL A 190 11.61 -18.22 2.93
N PRO A 191 12.40 -17.38 3.63
CA PRO A 191 11.88 -16.18 4.29
C PRO A 191 11.00 -15.35 3.34
N SER A 192 9.83 -14.94 3.85
CA SER A 192 8.84 -14.20 3.08
C SER A 192 8.97 -12.71 3.35
N LEU A 193 8.66 -11.86 2.37
CA LEU A 193 8.70 -10.40 2.50
C LEU A 193 7.94 -9.90 3.72
N TRP A 194 6.85 -10.57 4.10
CA TRP A 194 6.04 -10.23 5.28
C TRP A 194 6.82 -10.23 6.59
N SER A 195 7.87 -11.04 6.75
CA SER A 195 8.68 -11.07 7.97
C SER A 195 9.67 -9.91 8.07
N PHE A 196 9.91 -9.19 6.97
CA PHE A 196 10.84 -8.06 6.91
C PHE A 196 10.15 -6.70 6.94
N LEU A 197 8.82 -6.68 6.83
CA LEU A 197 8.03 -5.46 6.85
C LEU A 197 7.43 -5.27 8.25
N PRO A 198 7.80 -4.20 8.98
CA PRO A 198 7.13 -3.88 10.23
C PRO A 198 5.67 -3.52 9.96
N SER A 199 4.81 -3.70 10.94
CA SER A 199 3.42 -3.25 10.81
C SER A 199 3.34 -1.73 10.67
N TRP A 200 2.27 -1.21 10.09
CA TRP A 200 2.06 0.25 10.08
C TRP A 200 2.01 0.84 11.48
N GLN A 201 1.46 0.10 12.45
CA GLN A 201 1.38 0.55 13.84
C GLN A 201 2.78 0.69 14.46
N GLU A 202 3.66 -0.30 14.24
CA GLU A 202 5.06 -0.23 14.66
C GLU A 202 5.78 0.95 14.01
N GLU A 203 5.61 1.20 12.71
CA GLU A 203 6.28 2.31 12.03
C GLU A 203 5.84 3.68 12.53
N MET A 204 4.55 3.88 12.78
CA MET A 204 4.09 5.17 13.32
C MET A 204 4.53 5.36 14.76
N ALA A 205 4.47 4.31 15.58
CA ALA A 205 4.98 4.36 16.95
C ALA A 205 6.49 4.63 16.99
N ASP A 206 7.26 4.01 16.09
CA ASP A 206 8.69 4.25 15.92
C ASP A 206 8.96 5.70 15.47
N SER A 207 8.13 6.23 14.57
CA SER A 207 8.23 7.62 14.11
C SER A 207 7.96 8.62 15.23
N ASP A 208 6.91 8.41 16.03
CA ASP A 208 6.60 9.28 17.17
C ASP A 208 7.72 9.24 18.22
N LEU A 209 8.27 8.06 18.46
CA LEU A 209 9.41 7.89 19.38
C LEU A 209 10.66 8.59 18.86
N LEU A 210 10.95 8.48 17.55
CA LEU A 210 12.07 9.17 16.94
C LEU A 210 11.94 10.69 17.07
N GLU A 211 10.77 11.26 16.80
CA GLU A 211 10.57 12.71 16.93
C GLU A 211 10.76 13.19 18.39
N ARG A 212 10.29 12.43 19.38
CA ARG A 212 10.56 12.74 20.81
C ARG A 212 12.05 12.69 21.13
N GLN A 213 12.76 11.69 20.63
CA GLN A 213 14.22 11.56 20.83
C GLN A 213 14.98 12.72 20.18
N LEU A 214 14.56 13.17 19.00
CA LEU A 214 15.14 14.32 18.32
C LEU A 214 14.90 15.62 19.10
N GLN A 215 13.69 15.82 19.63
CA GLN A 215 13.36 16.97 20.48
C GLN A 215 14.24 17.03 21.74
N GLN A 216 14.39 15.90 22.43
CA GLN A 216 15.26 15.79 23.62
C GLN A 216 16.74 16.04 23.28
N SER A 217 17.19 15.55 22.12
CA SER A 217 18.58 15.75 21.67
C SER A 217 18.84 17.23 21.34
N GLN A 218 17.88 17.91 20.72
CA GLN A 218 17.98 19.34 20.43
C GLN A 218 18.03 20.19 21.71
N SER A 219 17.21 19.89 22.72
CA SER A 219 17.23 20.62 23.99
C SER A 219 18.53 20.42 24.78
N THR A 220 19.15 19.25 24.65
CA THR A 220 20.37 18.90 25.41
C THR A 220 21.64 19.41 24.74
N ILE A 221 21.73 19.30 23.42
CA ILE A 221 22.97 19.55 22.67
C ILE A 221 23.03 20.99 22.15
N GLY A 222 21.89 21.70 22.03
CA GLY A 222 21.81 23.10 21.61
C GLY A 222 22.27 23.39 20.17
N VAL A 223 22.85 22.38 19.50
CA VAL A 223 23.27 22.42 18.11
C VAL A 223 22.18 21.76 17.26
N GLY A 224 21.91 22.35 16.09
CA GLY A 224 20.98 21.79 15.11
C GLY A 224 21.33 20.34 14.74
N LEU A 225 20.40 19.66 14.07
CA LEU A 225 20.49 18.27 13.65
C LEU A 225 21.72 18.00 12.73
N ASP A 226 22.92 17.88 13.29
CA ASP A 226 24.12 17.47 12.56
C ASP A 226 24.06 15.94 12.34
N PRO A 227 24.02 15.47 11.07
CA PRO A 227 23.97 14.04 10.76
C PRO A 227 25.11 13.23 11.39
N ARG A 228 26.26 13.85 11.67
CA ARG A 228 27.43 13.17 12.24
C ARG A 228 27.26 12.80 13.70
N LEU A 229 26.39 13.52 14.42
CA LEU A 229 26.12 13.31 15.83
C LEU A 229 24.97 12.33 16.06
N LEU A 230 24.24 11.98 15.00
CA LEU A 230 23.10 11.08 15.06
C LEU A 230 23.53 9.63 14.79
N PRO A 231 22.95 8.65 15.49
CA PRO A 231 23.19 7.25 15.18
C PRO A 231 22.83 6.95 13.71
N PRO A 232 23.69 6.24 12.96
CA PRO A 232 23.45 5.98 11.53
C PRO A 232 22.18 5.15 11.27
N THR A 233 21.74 4.38 12.26
CA THR A 233 20.49 3.61 12.20
C THR A 233 19.24 4.50 12.18
N TRP A 234 19.30 5.71 12.76
CA TRP A 234 18.16 6.63 12.81
C TRP A 234 17.78 7.17 11.43
N LEU A 235 18.73 7.23 10.49
CA LEU A 235 18.47 7.70 9.13
C LEU A 235 17.38 6.87 8.41
N LYS A 236 17.24 5.59 8.77
CA LYS A 236 16.25 4.67 8.19
C LYS A 236 14.91 4.65 8.92
N ARG A 237 14.74 5.43 10.00
CA ARG A 237 13.53 5.48 10.84
C ARG A 237 12.65 6.68 10.49
N GLY A 238 11.40 6.64 10.94
CA GLY A 238 10.44 7.76 10.85
C GLY A 238 9.61 7.83 9.58
N LEU A 239 8.53 8.62 9.65
CA LEU A 239 7.59 8.93 8.58
C LEU A 239 7.36 10.46 8.53
N PRO A 240 7.98 11.21 7.60
CA PRO A 240 8.94 10.78 6.59
C PRO A 240 10.27 10.31 7.19
N ARG A 241 11.04 9.54 6.42
CA ARG A 241 12.34 9.00 6.87
C ARG A 241 13.30 10.15 7.23
N LEU A 242 14.02 10.03 8.35
CA LEU A 242 14.94 11.09 8.82
C LEU A 242 16.01 11.45 7.79
N ALA A 243 16.50 10.48 7.02
CA ALA A 243 17.44 10.73 5.93
C ALA A 243 16.93 11.79 4.92
N ALA A 244 15.62 11.88 4.69
CA ALA A 244 15.04 12.88 3.79
C ALA A 244 15.18 14.31 4.33
N ARG A 245 15.10 14.50 5.66
CA ARG A 245 15.28 15.81 6.32
C ARG A 245 16.74 16.30 6.27
N LEU A 246 17.67 15.36 6.21
CA LEU A 246 19.12 15.61 6.22
C LEU A 246 19.74 15.54 4.82
N HIS A 247 18.92 15.41 3.78
CA HIS A 247 19.39 15.31 2.40
C HIS A 247 20.05 16.62 1.95
N SER A 248 21.11 16.53 1.14
CA SER A 248 21.86 17.71 0.65
C SER A 248 21.00 18.69 -0.14
N ARG A 249 20.01 18.17 -0.89
CA ARG A 249 19.07 18.96 -1.71
C ARG A 249 17.75 19.31 -1.00
N ARG A 250 17.69 19.28 0.33
CA ARG A 250 16.44 19.51 1.08
C ARG A 250 15.77 20.86 0.77
N GLU A 251 16.55 21.90 0.49
CA GLU A 251 16.05 23.23 0.16
C GLU A 251 15.30 23.24 -1.17
N LEU A 252 15.80 22.51 -2.17
CA LEU A 252 15.11 22.33 -3.45
C LEU A 252 13.81 21.56 -3.27
N TRP A 253 13.81 20.51 -2.44
CA TRP A 253 12.61 19.71 -2.17
C TRP A 253 11.54 20.47 -1.38
N ALA A 254 11.95 21.47 -0.59
CA ALA A 254 11.00 22.32 0.13
C ALA A 254 10.13 23.16 -0.82
N LEU A 255 10.63 23.47 -2.02
CA LEU A 255 9.88 24.15 -3.09
C LEU A 255 8.94 23.20 -3.84
N ASP A 256 9.11 21.88 -3.70
CA ASP A 256 8.37 20.89 -4.48
C ASP A 256 6.99 20.56 -3.88
N HIS A 257 6.04 21.47 -4.06
CA HIS A 257 4.67 21.29 -3.60
C HIS A 257 3.84 20.40 -4.55
N GLY A 258 2.85 19.68 -4.04
CA GLY A 258 1.90 18.92 -4.87
C GLY A 258 2.46 17.66 -5.55
N TYR A 259 3.67 17.21 -5.21
CA TYR A 259 4.32 16.05 -5.82
C TYR A 259 3.50 14.76 -5.75
N ARG A 260 2.70 14.58 -4.69
CA ARG A 260 1.80 13.42 -4.54
C ARG A 260 0.73 13.39 -5.63
N LEU A 261 0.07 14.53 -5.88
CA LEU A 261 -0.95 14.64 -6.93
C LEU A 261 -0.33 14.44 -8.31
N ARG A 262 0.82 15.07 -8.59
CA ARG A 262 1.53 14.85 -9.85
C ARG A 262 1.88 13.38 -10.07
N ASN A 263 2.35 12.68 -9.04
CA ASN A 263 2.66 11.26 -9.12
C ASN A 263 1.42 10.40 -9.40
N LEU A 264 0.26 10.73 -8.81
CA LEU A 264 -1.01 10.06 -9.13
C LEU A 264 -1.42 10.27 -10.60
N LEU A 265 -1.20 11.48 -11.13
CA LEU A 265 -1.58 11.84 -12.50
C LEU A 265 -0.59 11.35 -13.57
N ARG A 266 0.63 10.94 -13.21
CA ARG A 266 1.64 10.44 -14.15
C ARG A 266 1.15 9.29 -15.04
N VAL A 267 0.22 8.48 -14.55
CA VAL A 267 -0.39 7.39 -15.33
C VAL A 267 -1.09 7.90 -16.59
N HIS A 268 -1.62 9.13 -16.56
CA HIS A 268 -2.29 9.77 -17.68
C HIS A 268 -1.32 10.53 -18.60
N CYS A 269 -0.17 10.96 -18.08
CA CYS A 269 0.81 11.74 -18.85
C CYS A 269 1.50 10.93 -19.97
N HIS A 270 1.60 9.60 -19.87
CA HIS A 270 2.21 8.79 -20.94
C HIS A 270 1.42 8.77 -22.26
N ARG A 271 0.19 9.29 -22.29
CA ARG A 271 -0.58 9.45 -23.54
C ARG A 271 -0.40 10.81 -24.22
N THR A 272 0.27 11.76 -23.60
CA THR A 272 0.57 13.06 -24.20
C THR A 272 2.09 13.26 -24.17
N GLN A 273 2.71 13.43 -25.35
CA GLN A 273 4.15 13.65 -25.56
C GLN A 273 4.67 14.99 -24.97
N ILE A 274 4.21 15.40 -23.79
CA ILE A 274 4.50 16.72 -23.21
C ILE A 274 5.57 16.63 -22.10
N CYS A 275 5.89 15.45 -21.59
CA CYS A 275 6.91 15.31 -20.53
C CYS A 275 8.38 15.37 -21.00
N ALA A 276 8.66 15.54 -22.31
CA ALA A 276 10.04 15.58 -22.83
C ALA A 276 10.82 16.88 -22.49
N LEU A 277 10.20 17.85 -21.81
CA LEU A 277 10.82 19.14 -21.52
C LEU A 277 11.47 19.25 -20.13
N VAL A 278 11.26 18.29 -19.22
CA VAL A 278 11.78 18.38 -17.84
C VAL A 278 13.09 17.59 -17.63
N ASP A 279 13.40 16.63 -18.50
CA ASP A 279 14.59 15.76 -18.38
C ASP A 279 15.80 16.23 -19.21
N ARG A 280 15.76 17.43 -19.80
CA ARG A 280 16.97 18.03 -20.39
C ARG A 280 17.76 18.75 -19.28
N GLN A 281 18.66 18.01 -18.63
CA GLN A 281 19.78 18.65 -17.94
C GLN A 281 20.67 19.33 -18.97
N PRO A 282 21.11 20.60 -18.76
CA PRO A 282 22.18 21.17 -19.56
C PRO A 282 23.52 20.52 -19.18
N PRO A 283 24.55 20.60 -20.05
CA PRO A 283 25.85 19.96 -19.86
C PRO A 283 26.59 20.43 -18.60
#